data_AF-S5MNG6-F1
#
_entry.id   AF-S5MNG6-F1
#
_cell.length_a   1.000
_cell.length_b   1.000
_cell.length_c   1.000
_cell.angle_alpha   90.00
_cell.angle_beta   90.00
_cell.angle_gamma   90.00
#
_symmetry.space_group_name_H-M   'P 1'
#
loop_
_entity.id
_entity.type
_entity.pdbx_description
1 polymer ?
#
loop_
_entity_poly.entity_id
_entity_poly.type
_entity_poly.pdbx_seq_one_letter_code
_entity_poly.pdbx_strand_id
1 'polypeptide(L)'
;KVSIQGNPVSILVEKAIDGTKLKHLIVTPAGCGEQNMIGMTPTVIATHYLDSTLQWETFGVDRRTEAIALIKKGYTQQLAFKKPDNSYAAFLNRPSSTWLTAYVAKVFAMAIKLIDIEREVVCGAVKWLILEKQKPDGIFQEDGPVIHKEMVGGYQGAEPEVSLTAFVLIALQESQEICKDYVNNLEMSINKASDYLARRYQSLVRPYTVALTSYALAMTGKLKSEKVLMKFSKEGQSWEERNAHTYNIEGTSYALLALLQMEKPELTGPVARWLAQQNYFGGGYGSTQATMLVFQALAQYQVATPRQMDLNLDVSVLLPRRASAITYRIENNN
;
A
#
# COMPACT_ATOMS: atom_id res chain seq x y z
N LYS A 1 33.82 -8.95 13.22
CA LYS A 1 33.73 -7.49 12.94
C LYS A 1 32.47 -6.99 13.63
N VAL A 2 32.59 -6.08 14.61
CA VAL A 2 31.41 -5.48 15.29
C VAL A 2 31.16 -4.14 14.62
N SER A 3 29.92 -3.88 14.18
CA SER A 3 29.48 -2.62 13.57
C SER A 3 28.36 -2.05 14.42
N ILE A 4 28.50 -0.79 14.83
CA ILE A 4 27.51 -0.07 15.64
C ILE A 4 27.00 1.07 14.77
N GLN A 5 25.69 1.18 14.61
CA GLN A 5 25.05 2.25 13.85
C GLN A 5 23.87 2.77 14.64
N GLY A 6 23.90 4.07 14.97
CA GLY A 6 22.72 4.78 15.43
C GLY A 6 21.89 5.13 14.21
N ASN A 7 21.08 4.18 13.77
CA ASN A 7 20.15 4.42 12.68
C ASN A 7 18.75 4.44 13.29
N PRO A 8 18.19 5.63 13.61
CA PRO A 8 16.79 5.70 13.99
C PRO A 8 16.02 5.21 12.77
N VAL A 9 15.00 4.40 13.01
CA VAL A 9 14.19 3.84 11.92
C VAL A 9 13.67 4.96 11.03
N SER A 10 13.40 6.14 11.59
CA SER A 10 13.06 7.37 10.86
C SER A 10 14.09 7.74 9.77
N ILE A 11 15.40 7.78 10.04
CA ILE A 11 16.43 8.13 9.04
C ILE A 11 16.57 7.03 7.99
N LEU A 12 16.47 5.75 8.39
CA LEU A 12 16.50 4.64 7.42
C LEU A 12 15.31 4.70 6.48
N VAL A 13 14.12 4.92 7.05
CA VAL A 13 12.88 5.09 6.29
C VAL A 13 13.04 6.29 5.37
N GLU A 14 13.41 7.47 5.87
CA GLU A 14 13.65 8.71 5.10
C GLU A 14 14.64 8.50 3.95
N LYS A 15 15.76 7.78 4.16
CA LYS A 15 16.72 7.45 3.09
C LYS A 15 16.18 6.44 2.08
N ALA A 16 15.30 5.52 2.49
CA ALA A 16 14.66 4.55 1.60
C ALA A 16 13.58 5.20 0.72
N ILE A 17 13.07 6.35 1.13
CA ILE A 17 12.02 7.12 0.44
C ILE A 17 12.48 8.52 0.02
N ASP A 18 13.80 8.73 -0.03
CA ASP A 18 14.41 9.98 -0.48
C ASP A 18 13.88 10.32 -1.87
N GLY A 19 13.24 11.48 -2.00
CA GLY A 19 12.67 11.95 -3.25
C GLY A 19 13.65 11.85 -4.42
N THR A 20 14.95 12.10 -4.22
CA THR A 20 15.94 12.00 -5.31
C THR A 20 16.05 10.61 -5.92
N LYS A 21 15.60 9.56 -5.22
CA LYS A 21 15.53 8.18 -5.72
C LYS A 21 14.20 7.89 -6.43
N LEU A 22 13.17 8.69 -6.20
CA LEU A 22 11.82 8.50 -6.76
C LEU A 22 11.65 9.12 -8.16
N LYS A 23 12.70 9.74 -8.74
CA LYS A 23 12.58 10.43 -10.04
C LYS A 23 12.04 9.53 -11.15
N HIS A 24 12.39 8.25 -11.11
CA HIS A 24 12.01 7.24 -12.10
C HIS A 24 10.57 6.75 -11.95
N LEU A 25 9.87 7.11 -10.86
CA LEU A 25 8.45 6.81 -10.65
C LEU A 25 7.53 7.85 -11.30
N ILE A 26 8.08 8.98 -11.76
CA ILE A 26 7.36 9.94 -12.58
C ILE A 26 7.36 9.40 -14.01
N VAL A 27 6.33 8.59 -14.31
CA VAL A 27 6.21 7.83 -15.55
C VAL A 27 5.05 8.38 -16.38
N THR A 28 5.23 8.41 -17.69
CA THR A 28 4.14 8.72 -18.61
C THR A 28 3.23 7.50 -18.76
N PRO A 29 1.95 7.60 -18.39
CA PRO A 29 1.00 6.50 -18.58
C PRO A 29 0.68 6.30 -20.07
N ALA A 30 0.47 5.04 -20.46
CA ALA A 30 0.21 4.64 -21.84
C ALA A 30 -0.43 3.24 -21.90
N GLY A 31 -0.88 2.85 -23.09
CA GLY A 31 -1.35 1.50 -23.37
C GLY A 31 -2.83 1.29 -23.04
N CYS A 32 -3.18 0.05 -22.71
CA CYS A 32 -4.54 -0.36 -22.36
C CYS A 32 -4.92 0.07 -20.93
N GLY A 33 -6.17 -0.14 -20.51
CA GLY A 33 -6.66 0.29 -19.19
C GLY A 33 -5.86 -0.26 -17.99
N GLU A 34 -5.20 -1.41 -18.16
CA GLU A 34 -4.30 -1.98 -17.14
C GLU A 34 -2.93 -1.30 -17.16
N GLN A 35 -2.31 -1.20 -18.35
CA GLN A 35 -0.98 -0.59 -18.54
C GLN A 35 -0.98 0.89 -18.18
N ASN A 36 -2.08 1.58 -18.47
CA ASN A 36 -2.27 2.97 -18.09
C ASN A 36 -2.21 3.14 -16.57
N MET A 37 -2.88 2.25 -15.82
CA MET A 37 -2.80 2.23 -14.36
C MET A 37 -1.42 1.83 -13.83
N ILE A 38 -0.72 0.92 -14.51
CA ILE A 38 0.68 0.57 -14.18
C ILE A 38 1.58 1.80 -14.27
N GLY A 39 1.42 2.64 -15.31
CA GLY A 39 2.21 3.85 -15.47
C GLY A 39 1.76 5.03 -14.58
N MET A 40 0.45 5.17 -14.34
CA MET A 40 -0.10 6.29 -13.57
C MET A 40 0.14 6.13 -12.06
N THR A 41 0.03 4.92 -11.53
CA THR A 41 0.05 4.69 -10.07
C THR A 41 1.35 5.14 -9.39
N PRO A 42 2.54 4.82 -9.91
CA PRO A 42 3.79 5.32 -9.33
C PRO A 42 3.85 6.84 -9.20
N THR A 43 3.38 7.56 -10.23
CA THR A 43 3.35 9.03 -10.25
C THR A 43 2.37 9.58 -9.21
N VAL A 44 1.16 9.01 -9.09
CA VAL A 44 0.17 9.42 -8.07
C VAL A 44 0.74 9.28 -6.67
N ILE A 45 1.37 8.15 -6.38
CA ILE A 45 1.84 7.82 -5.04
C ILE A 45 3.07 8.64 -4.66
N ALA A 46 4.04 8.76 -5.58
CA ALA A 46 5.19 9.62 -5.39
C ALA A 46 4.75 11.07 -5.12
N THR A 47 3.75 11.57 -5.87
CA THR A 47 3.23 12.92 -5.69
C THR A 47 2.53 13.08 -4.33
N HIS A 48 1.62 12.18 -3.98
CA HIS A 48 0.93 12.18 -2.68
C HIS A 48 1.92 12.11 -1.51
N TYR A 49 2.97 11.30 -1.67
CA TYR A 49 4.03 11.15 -0.69
C TYR A 49 4.86 12.43 -0.52
N LEU A 50 5.35 13.02 -1.62
CA LEU A 50 6.15 14.24 -1.58
C LEU A 50 5.34 15.42 -1.04
N ASP A 51 4.03 15.49 -1.34
CA ASP A 51 3.10 16.45 -0.73
C ASP A 51 2.98 16.23 0.79
N SER A 52 2.80 14.98 1.22
CA SER A 52 2.61 14.66 2.65
C SER A 52 3.87 14.85 3.49
N THR A 53 5.06 14.73 2.88
CA THR A 53 6.36 14.85 3.57
C THR A 53 7.07 16.18 3.34
N LEU A 54 6.51 17.06 2.52
CA LEU A 54 7.07 18.37 2.15
C LEU A 54 8.47 18.27 1.51
N GLN A 55 8.71 17.25 0.69
CA GLN A 55 10.04 16.96 0.10
C GLN A 55 10.22 17.48 -1.35
N TRP A 56 9.32 18.34 -1.83
CA TRP A 56 9.42 18.88 -3.19
C TRP A 56 10.63 19.76 -3.43
N GLU A 57 11.10 20.50 -2.42
CA GLU A 57 12.29 21.36 -2.53
C GLU A 57 13.54 20.56 -2.88
N THR A 58 13.75 19.43 -2.19
CA THR A 58 14.84 18.49 -2.45
C THR A 58 14.67 17.74 -3.78
N PHE A 59 13.42 17.49 -4.19
CA PHE A 59 13.10 16.77 -5.44
C PHE A 59 13.26 17.63 -6.70
N GLY A 60 12.97 18.93 -6.59
CA GLY A 60 12.93 19.92 -7.66
C GLY A 60 11.56 20.62 -7.74
N VAL A 61 11.57 21.94 -7.58
CA VAL A 61 10.36 22.79 -7.44
C VAL A 61 9.38 22.63 -8.62
N ASP A 62 9.88 22.54 -9.86
CA ASP A 62 9.04 22.46 -11.06
C ASP A 62 8.45 21.07 -11.32
N ARG A 63 8.95 20.04 -10.65
CA ARG A 63 8.58 18.64 -10.93
C ARG A 63 7.21 18.26 -10.41
N ARG A 64 6.68 19.01 -9.43
CA ARG A 64 5.31 18.82 -8.96
C ARG A 64 4.31 19.10 -10.09
N THR A 65 4.50 20.20 -10.80
CA THR A 65 3.63 20.59 -11.93
C THR A 65 3.67 19.55 -13.05
N GLU A 66 4.86 19.02 -13.37
CA GLU A 66 5.02 17.92 -14.31
C GLU A 66 4.26 16.66 -13.87
N ALA A 67 4.42 16.24 -12.62
CA ALA A 67 3.75 15.07 -12.08
C ALA A 67 2.22 15.23 -12.13
N ILE A 68 1.68 16.39 -11.75
CA ILE A 68 0.24 16.71 -11.85
C ILE A 68 -0.25 16.62 -13.30
N ALA A 69 0.52 17.12 -14.27
CA ALA A 69 0.17 17.02 -15.68
C ALA A 69 0.11 15.56 -16.17
N LEU A 70 1.05 14.72 -15.72
CA LEU A 70 1.06 13.29 -16.04
C LEU A 70 -0.09 12.53 -15.39
N ILE A 71 -0.43 12.84 -14.13
CA ILE A 71 -1.60 12.27 -13.44
C ILE A 71 -2.88 12.64 -14.19
N LYS A 72 -3.03 13.92 -14.60
CA LYS A 72 -4.19 14.37 -15.38
C LYS A 72 -4.29 13.66 -16.73
N LYS A 73 -3.16 13.48 -17.43
CA LYS A 73 -3.09 12.71 -18.68
C LYS A 73 -3.52 11.25 -18.47
N GLY A 74 -2.99 10.59 -17.44
CA GLY A 74 -3.35 9.21 -17.09
C GLY A 74 -4.82 9.04 -16.74
N TYR A 75 -5.39 10.00 -16.01
CA TYR A 75 -6.83 10.05 -15.71
C TYR A 75 -7.66 10.14 -16.99
N THR A 76 -7.37 11.10 -17.87
CA THR A 76 -8.08 11.25 -19.16
C THR A 76 -7.99 9.99 -20.02
N GLN A 77 -6.81 9.36 -20.07
CA GLN A 77 -6.63 8.09 -20.79
C GLN A 77 -7.41 6.94 -20.15
N GLN A 78 -7.45 6.86 -18.82
CA GLN A 78 -8.17 5.80 -18.11
C GLN A 78 -9.68 5.86 -18.35
N LEU A 79 -10.25 7.07 -18.48
CA LEU A 79 -11.66 7.25 -18.80
C LEU A 79 -12.06 6.63 -20.13
N ALA A 80 -11.13 6.51 -21.10
CA ALA A 80 -11.39 5.80 -22.35
C ALA A 80 -11.64 4.30 -22.18
N PHE A 81 -11.26 3.72 -21.03
CA PHE A 81 -11.48 2.32 -20.67
C PHE A 81 -12.62 2.13 -19.65
N LYS A 82 -13.29 3.22 -19.25
CA LYS A 82 -14.49 3.19 -18.42
C LYS A 82 -15.69 2.78 -19.27
N LYS A 83 -16.42 1.76 -18.84
CA LYS A 83 -17.66 1.32 -19.48
C LYS A 83 -18.86 2.19 -19.06
N PRO A 84 -20.00 2.08 -19.77
CA PRO A 84 -21.21 2.84 -19.43
C PRO A 84 -21.73 2.59 -18.01
N ASP A 85 -21.49 1.40 -17.46
CA ASP A 85 -21.86 1.00 -16.10
C ASP A 85 -20.83 1.43 -15.02
N ASN A 86 -19.83 2.25 -15.39
CA ASN A 86 -18.72 2.70 -14.56
C ASN A 86 -17.69 1.64 -14.15
N SER A 87 -17.72 0.47 -14.78
CA SER A 87 -16.71 -0.57 -14.60
C SER A 87 -15.51 -0.41 -15.54
N TYR A 88 -14.40 -1.07 -15.21
CA TYR A 88 -13.15 -0.98 -15.97
C TYR A 88 -12.69 -2.35 -16.49
N ALA A 89 -12.02 -2.33 -17.64
CA ALA A 89 -11.35 -3.49 -18.24
C ALA A 89 -10.06 -3.03 -18.93
N ALA A 90 -9.18 -3.97 -19.31
CA ALA A 90 -8.04 -3.65 -20.18
C ALA A 90 -8.48 -3.00 -21.50
N PHE A 91 -9.57 -3.50 -22.08
CA PHE A 91 -10.16 -3.03 -23.33
C PHE A 91 -11.68 -3.06 -23.23
N LEU A 92 -12.38 -2.12 -23.88
CA LEU A 92 -13.84 -2.00 -23.79
C LEU A 92 -14.60 -3.24 -24.28
N ASN A 93 -14.02 -4.02 -25.19
CA ASN A 93 -14.58 -5.26 -25.72
C ASN A 93 -14.38 -6.49 -24.82
N ARG A 94 -13.65 -6.36 -23.70
CA ARG A 94 -13.50 -7.43 -22.72
C ARG A 94 -14.54 -7.31 -21.60
N PRO A 95 -14.86 -8.41 -20.90
CA PRO A 95 -15.58 -8.34 -19.64
C PRO A 95 -14.86 -7.41 -18.65
N SER A 96 -15.61 -6.75 -17.80
CA SER A 96 -15.08 -5.88 -16.74
C SER A 96 -14.37 -6.70 -15.67
N SER A 97 -13.24 -6.19 -15.20
CA SER A 97 -12.50 -6.81 -14.09
C SER A 97 -12.95 -6.19 -12.78
N THR A 98 -13.34 -7.04 -11.83
CA THR A 98 -13.64 -6.62 -10.46
C THR A 98 -12.41 -6.05 -9.80
N TRP A 99 -11.28 -6.74 -9.92
CA TRP A 99 -10.01 -6.31 -9.34
C TRP A 99 -9.55 -4.97 -9.93
N LEU A 100 -9.57 -4.81 -11.26
CA LEU A 100 -9.15 -3.55 -11.89
C LEU A 100 -10.07 -2.40 -11.51
N THR A 101 -11.39 -2.63 -11.47
CA THR A 101 -12.36 -1.60 -11.11
C THR A 101 -12.13 -1.11 -9.68
N ALA A 102 -11.89 -2.03 -8.73
CA ALA A 102 -11.53 -1.68 -7.36
C ALA A 102 -10.19 -0.93 -7.29
N TYR A 103 -9.19 -1.37 -8.06
CA TYR A 103 -7.90 -0.71 -8.10
C TYR A 103 -7.97 0.72 -8.65
N VAL A 104 -8.73 0.94 -9.73
CA VAL A 104 -8.96 2.29 -10.30
C VAL A 104 -9.67 3.18 -9.28
N ALA A 105 -10.73 2.68 -8.63
CA ALA A 105 -11.43 3.43 -7.58
C ALA A 105 -10.48 3.85 -6.45
N LYS A 106 -9.65 2.91 -5.98
CA LYS A 106 -8.62 3.16 -4.96
C LYS A 106 -7.64 4.26 -5.36
N VAL A 107 -7.05 4.15 -6.55
CA VAL A 107 -6.05 5.13 -7.04
C VAL A 107 -6.69 6.49 -7.30
N PHE A 108 -7.92 6.54 -7.82
CA PHE A 108 -8.63 7.80 -8.03
C PHE A 108 -9.07 8.46 -6.72
N ALA A 109 -9.47 7.68 -5.72
CA ALA A 109 -9.75 8.20 -4.38
C ALA A 109 -8.51 8.88 -3.76
N MET A 110 -7.31 8.36 -4.04
CA MET A 110 -6.05 9.02 -3.66
C MET A 110 -5.77 10.27 -4.51
N ALA A 111 -5.97 10.18 -5.82
CA ALA A 111 -5.66 11.24 -6.78
C ALA A 111 -6.61 12.45 -6.73
N ILE A 112 -7.81 12.34 -6.14
CA ILE A 112 -8.77 13.44 -6.02
C ILE A 112 -8.23 14.64 -5.21
N LYS A 113 -7.23 14.39 -4.35
CA LYS A 113 -6.53 15.46 -3.60
C LYS A 113 -5.48 16.18 -4.45
N LEU A 114 -5.10 15.62 -5.60
CA LEU A 114 -4.04 16.11 -6.48
C LEU A 114 -4.60 16.78 -7.74
N ILE A 115 -5.63 16.19 -8.33
CA ILE A 115 -6.30 16.66 -9.54
C ILE A 115 -7.82 16.64 -9.36
N ASP A 116 -8.52 17.42 -10.17
CA ASP A 116 -9.98 17.42 -10.21
C ASP A 116 -10.47 16.12 -10.87
N ILE A 117 -11.16 15.28 -10.10
CA ILE A 117 -11.77 14.02 -10.52
C ILE A 117 -13.26 14.08 -10.18
N GLU A 118 -14.10 13.84 -11.17
CA GLU A 118 -15.54 13.79 -10.98
C GLU A 118 -15.94 12.70 -9.96
N ARG A 119 -16.73 13.09 -8.95
CA ARG A 119 -17.18 12.19 -7.86
C ARG A 119 -17.86 10.92 -8.41
N GLU A 120 -18.63 11.05 -9.48
CA GLU A 120 -19.31 9.92 -10.13
C GLU A 120 -18.34 8.87 -10.69
N VAL A 121 -17.13 9.26 -11.10
CA VAL A 121 -16.15 8.29 -11.64
C VAL A 121 -15.70 7.33 -10.55
N VAL A 122 -15.44 7.83 -9.34
CA VAL A 122 -15.07 6.99 -8.19
C VAL A 122 -16.29 6.25 -7.65
N CYS A 123 -17.37 6.99 -7.36
CA CYS A 123 -18.52 6.42 -6.68
C CYS A 123 -19.40 5.55 -7.56
N GLY A 124 -19.38 5.75 -8.88
CA GLY A 124 -19.98 4.85 -9.87
C GLY A 124 -19.27 3.50 -9.90
N ALA A 125 -17.94 3.49 -9.88
CA ALA A 125 -17.16 2.25 -9.79
C ALA A 125 -17.42 1.51 -8.46
N VAL A 126 -17.44 2.25 -7.34
CA VAL A 126 -17.82 1.70 -6.01
C VAL A 126 -19.22 1.11 -6.03
N LYS A 127 -20.21 1.83 -6.58
CA LYS A 127 -21.58 1.34 -6.69
C LYS A 127 -21.67 0.07 -7.54
N TRP A 128 -20.97 0.02 -8.68
CA TRP A 128 -20.93 -1.16 -9.53
C TRP A 128 -20.32 -2.38 -8.82
N LEU A 129 -19.22 -2.21 -8.09
CA LEU A 129 -18.61 -3.30 -7.31
C LEU A 129 -19.62 -3.90 -6.32
N ILE A 130 -20.35 -3.04 -5.61
CA ILE A 130 -21.32 -3.45 -4.59
C ILE A 130 -22.53 -4.16 -5.20
N LEU A 131 -23.11 -3.60 -6.27
CA LEU A 131 -24.35 -4.11 -6.86
C LEU A 131 -24.12 -5.35 -7.73
N GLU A 132 -23.03 -5.36 -8.51
CA GLU A 132 -22.83 -6.38 -9.55
C GLU A 132 -21.84 -7.48 -9.13
N LYS A 133 -20.94 -7.20 -8.16
CA LYS A 133 -19.82 -8.10 -7.83
C LYS A 133 -19.79 -8.59 -6.40
N GLN A 134 -20.61 -8.04 -5.50
CA GLN A 134 -20.73 -8.54 -4.13
C GLN A 134 -21.84 -9.58 -4.00
N LYS A 135 -21.49 -10.77 -3.53
CA LYS A 135 -22.45 -11.82 -3.16
C LYS A 135 -23.16 -11.48 -1.83
N PRO A 136 -24.35 -12.06 -1.57
CA PRO A 136 -25.10 -11.80 -0.34
C PRO A 136 -24.34 -12.08 0.97
N ASP A 137 -23.38 -13.01 0.92
CA ASP A 137 -22.53 -13.40 2.04
C ASP A 137 -21.31 -12.49 2.27
N GLY A 138 -21.12 -11.47 1.41
CA GLY A 138 -20.07 -10.46 1.51
C GLY A 138 -18.87 -10.68 0.59
N ILE A 139 -18.79 -11.82 -0.10
CA ILE A 139 -17.69 -12.17 -1.00
C ILE A 139 -17.74 -11.32 -2.26
N PHE A 140 -16.60 -10.80 -2.72
CA PHE A 140 -16.48 -10.24 -4.06
C PHE A 140 -15.98 -11.29 -5.04
N GLN A 141 -16.58 -11.34 -6.24
CA GLN A 141 -16.21 -12.29 -7.30
C GLN A 141 -15.50 -11.60 -8.48
N GLU A 142 -14.58 -12.31 -9.13
CA GLU A 142 -13.91 -11.85 -10.34
C GLU A 142 -14.47 -12.60 -11.56
N ASP A 143 -15.01 -11.85 -12.52
CA ASP A 143 -15.63 -12.38 -13.74
C ASP A 143 -14.78 -12.10 -15.00
N GLY A 144 -13.79 -11.20 -14.90
CA GLY A 144 -12.94 -10.78 -16.00
C GLY A 144 -11.53 -10.50 -15.51
N PRO A 145 -10.72 -11.52 -15.17
CA PRO A 145 -9.39 -11.31 -14.61
C PRO A 145 -8.50 -10.48 -15.54
N VAL A 146 -7.60 -9.70 -14.93
CA VAL A 146 -6.65 -8.86 -15.67
C VAL A 146 -5.70 -9.68 -16.53
N ILE A 147 -5.17 -9.04 -17.58
CA ILE A 147 -4.18 -9.62 -18.50
C ILE A 147 -2.77 -9.53 -17.88
N HIS A 148 -2.42 -8.38 -17.32
CA HIS A 148 -1.10 -8.10 -16.72
C HIS A 148 -1.05 -8.60 -15.28
N LYS A 149 -0.83 -9.90 -15.09
CA LYS A 149 -0.83 -10.56 -13.78
C LYS A 149 0.12 -9.94 -12.75
N GLU A 150 1.19 -9.30 -13.20
CA GLU A 150 2.15 -8.56 -12.37
C GLU A 150 1.50 -7.43 -11.55
N MET A 151 0.37 -6.88 -12.02
CA MET A 151 -0.31 -5.79 -11.33
C MET A 151 -1.15 -6.26 -10.13
N VAL A 152 -1.47 -7.56 -10.03
CA VAL A 152 -2.38 -8.12 -9.01
C VAL A 152 -1.69 -8.45 -7.69
N GLY A 153 -0.36 -8.54 -7.69
CA GLY A 153 0.41 -8.84 -6.49
C GLY A 153 0.30 -10.30 -6.02
N GLY A 154 0.43 -10.52 -4.70
CA GLY A 154 0.42 -11.86 -4.07
C GLY A 154 -0.92 -12.62 -4.13
N TYR A 155 -1.92 -12.05 -4.80
CA TYR A 155 -3.27 -12.58 -5.00
C TYR A 155 -3.34 -14.03 -5.51
N GLN A 156 -2.40 -14.45 -6.36
CA GLN A 156 -2.44 -15.79 -6.96
C GLN A 156 -2.09 -16.87 -5.92
N GLY A 157 -2.99 -17.84 -5.72
CA GLY A 157 -2.77 -18.99 -4.84
C GLY A 157 -4.06 -19.60 -4.30
N ALA A 158 -3.97 -20.31 -3.17
CA ALA A 158 -5.06 -21.11 -2.59
C ALA A 158 -6.17 -20.30 -1.89
N GLU A 159 -6.03 -18.98 -1.76
CA GLU A 159 -6.99 -18.11 -1.04
C GLU A 159 -7.44 -16.88 -1.87
N PRO A 160 -7.84 -17.07 -3.15
CA PRO A 160 -8.11 -15.95 -4.05
C PRO A 160 -9.36 -15.17 -3.65
N GLU A 161 -10.44 -15.85 -3.21
CA GLU A 161 -11.69 -15.19 -2.80
C GLU A 161 -11.49 -14.26 -1.59
N VAL A 162 -10.72 -14.71 -0.60
CA VAL A 162 -10.37 -13.90 0.58
C VAL A 162 -9.52 -12.70 0.18
N SER A 163 -8.49 -12.94 -0.64
CA SER A 163 -7.58 -11.88 -1.09
C SER A 163 -8.30 -10.82 -1.91
N LEU A 164 -9.17 -11.22 -2.85
CA LEU A 164 -9.99 -10.28 -3.64
C LEU A 164 -10.93 -9.50 -2.73
N THR A 165 -11.64 -10.18 -1.83
CA THR A 165 -12.61 -9.54 -0.94
C THR A 165 -11.93 -8.53 -0.01
N ALA A 166 -10.76 -8.87 0.54
CA ALA A 166 -9.96 -7.95 1.35
C ALA A 166 -9.45 -6.75 0.54
N PHE A 167 -8.97 -6.98 -0.68
CA PHE A 167 -8.51 -5.93 -1.58
C PHE A 167 -9.64 -4.95 -1.96
N VAL A 168 -10.81 -5.46 -2.34
CA VAL A 168 -11.98 -4.64 -2.66
C VAL A 168 -12.46 -3.89 -1.42
N LEU A 169 -12.49 -4.53 -0.24
CA LEU A 169 -12.85 -3.87 1.02
C LEU A 169 -11.95 -2.66 1.31
N ILE A 170 -10.62 -2.79 1.11
CA ILE A 170 -9.68 -1.67 1.26
C ILE A 170 -10.02 -0.55 0.28
N ALA A 171 -10.29 -0.85 -0.99
CA ALA A 171 -10.68 0.16 -1.97
C ALA A 171 -11.98 0.90 -1.60
N LEU A 172 -12.98 0.17 -1.08
CA LEU A 172 -14.24 0.74 -0.59
C LEU A 172 -14.02 1.65 0.62
N GLN A 173 -13.16 1.23 1.56
CA GLN A 173 -12.78 2.00 2.74
C GLN A 173 -12.02 3.29 2.38
N GLU A 174 -11.01 3.21 1.51
CA GLU A 174 -10.26 4.40 1.06
C GLU A 174 -11.13 5.38 0.26
N SER A 175 -12.22 4.90 -0.36
CA SER A 175 -13.20 5.73 -1.08
C SER A 175 -14.38 6.18 -0.21
N GLN A 176 -14.45 5.77 1.06
CA GLN A 176 -15.65 5.92 1.90
C GLN A 176 -16.02 7.39 2.12
N GLU A 177 -15.05 8.24 2.48
CA GLU A 177 -15.30 9.67 2.70
C GLU A 177 -15.84 10.38 1.45
N ILE A 178 -15.43 9.92 0.26
CA ILE A 178 -15.87 10.48 -1.01
C ILE A 178 -17.28 9.98 -1.34
N CYS A 179 -17.59 8.71 -1.06
CA CYS A 179 -18.79 8.06 -1.61
C CYS A 179 -19.92 7.81 -0.61
N LYS A 180 -19.76 8.09 0.68
CA LYS A 180 -20.77 7.84 1.73
C LYS A 180 -22.14 8.44 1.44
N ASP A 181 -22.21 9.66 0.88
CA ASP A 181 -23.48 10.30 0.55
C ASP A 181 -23.99 9.97 -0.87
N TYR A 182 -23.18 9.28 -1.67
CA TYR A 182 -23.52 8.90 -3.05
C TYR A 182 -24.03 7.45 -3.14
N VAL A 183 -23.53 6.57 -2.27
CA VAL A 183 -23.80 5.14 -2.28
C VAL A 183 -24.43 4.71 -0.95
N ASN A 184 -25.76 4.70 -0.89
CA ASN A 184 -26.52 4.47 0.34
C ASN A 184 -26.25 3.11 1.03
N ASN A 185 -25.82 2.09 0.29
CA ASN A 185 -25.54 0.75 0.82
C ASN A 185 -24.05 0.48 1.07
N LEU A 186 -23.19 1.50 0.99
CA LEU A 186 -21.74 1.37 1.13
C LEU A 186 -21.35 0.79 2.50
N GLU A 187 -21.86 1.34 3.59
CA GLU A 187 -21.55 0.86 4.94
C GLU A 187 -22.02 -0.58 5.17
N MET A 188 -23.20 -0.93 4.66
CA MET A 188 -23.70 -2.31 4.73
C MET A 188 -22.81 -3.27 3.94
N SER A 189 -22.36 -2.86 2.76
CA SER A 189 -21.45 -3.67 1.92
C SER A 189 -20.11 -3.91 2.62
N ILE A 190 -19.51 -2.86 3.19
CA ILE A 190 -18.29 -2.92 4.01
C ILE A 190 -18.47 -3.88 5.18
N ASN A 191 -19.61 -3.81 5.86
CA ASN A 191 -19.90 -4.67 7.00
C ASN A 191 -20.00 -6.15 6.61
N LYS A 192 -20.69 -6.48 5.50
CA LYS A 192 -20.78 -7.86 4.99
C LYS A 192 -19.42 -8.44 4.62
N ALA A 193 -18.62 -7.68 3.86
CA ALA A 193 -17.29 -8.12 3.43
C ALA A 193 -16.36 -8.33 4.64
N SER A 194 -16.36 -7.39 5.59
CA SER A 194 -15.57 -7.52 6.81
C SER A 194 -16.02 -8.67 7.71
N ASP A 195 -17.33 -8.98 7.79
CA ASP A 195 -17.84 -10.15 8.53
C ASP A 195 -17.45 -11.48 7.87
N TYR A 196 -17.46 -11.55 6.54
CA TYR A 196 -16.90 -12.70 5.82
C TYR A 196 -15.41 -12.89 6.15
N LEU A 197 -14.61 -11.84 6.01
CA LEU A 197 -13.17 -11.89 6.28
C LEU A 197 -12.87 -12.28 7.73
N ALA A 198 -13.59 -11.72 8.70
CA ALA A 198 -13.42 -12.03 10.12
C ALA A 198 -13.69 -13.50 10.43
N ARG A 199 -14.71 -14.11 9.78
CA ARG A 199 -15.03 -15.55 9.92
C ARG A 199 -13.93 -16.45 9.34
N ARG A 200 -13.27 -16.01 8.26
CA ARG A 200 -12.21 -16.77 7.58
C ARG A 200 -10.82 -16.54 8.19
N TYR A 201 -10.62 -15.44 8.92
CA TYR A 201 -9.31 -14.95 9.34
C TYR A 201 -8.47 -15.98 10.10
N GLN A 202 -9.06 -16.76 11.01
CA GLN A 202 -8.31 -17.76 11.80
C GLN A 202 -7.90 -19.01 11.00
N SER A 203 -8.55 -19.29 9.87
CA SER A 203 -8.25 -20.45 9.02
C SER A 203 -7.31 -20.14 7.87
N LEU A 204 -6.84 -18.89 7.77
CA LEU A 204 -5.86 -18.48 6.75
C LEU A 204 -4.50 -19.11 7.01
N VAL A 205 -3.80 -19.44 5.92
CA VAL A 205 -2.53 -20.19 5.97
C VAL A 205 -1.37 -19.44 5.34
N ARG A 206 -1.62 -18.43 4.49
CA ARG A 206 -0.53 -17.70 3.83
C ARG A 206 -0.21 -16.39 4.56
N PRO A 207 1.07 -16.09 4.82
CA PRO A 207 1.49 -14.82 5.40
C PRO A 207 0.94 -13.60 4.66
N TYR A 208 0.95 -13.63 3.32
CA TYR A 208 0.42 -12.58 2.47
C TYR A 208 -1.09 -12.33 2.71
N THR A 209 -1.91 -13.38 2.60
CA THR A 209 -3.37 -13.28 2.79
C THR A 209 -3.73 -12.83 4.20
N VAL A 210 -2.99 -13.32 5.21
CA VAL A 210 -3.14 -12.89 6.60
C VAL A 210 -2.85 -11.40 6.74
N ALA A 211 -1.74 -10.91 6.18
CA ALA A 211 -1.39 -9.49 6.28
C ALA A 211 -2.41 -8.57 5.59
N LEU A 212 -2.78 -8.89 4.34
CA LEU A 212 -3.80 -8.17 3.58
C LEU A 212 -5.15 -8.14 4.32
N THR A 213 -5.61 -9.30 4.81
CA THR A 213 -6.88 -9.40 5.55
C THR A 213 -6.81 -8.67 6.88
N SER A 214 -5.65 -8.68 7.55
CA SER A 214 -5.46 -7.94 8.80
C SER A 214 -5.63 -6.45 8.57
N TYR A 215 -5.01 -5.89 7.53
CA TYR A 215 -5.18 -4.47 7.20
C TYR A 215 -6.65 -4.13 6.90
N ALA A 216 -7.32 -4.92 6.06
CA ALA A 216 -8.72 -4.72 5.72
C ALA A 216 -9.65 -4.77 6.96
N LEU A 217 -9.38 -5.68 7.90
CA LEU A 217 -10.12 -5.76 9.17
C LEU A 217 -9.75 -4.65 10.16
N ALA A 218 -8.50 -4.16 10.14
CA ALA A 218 -8.06 -3.05 10.99
C ALA A 218 -8.77 -1.76 10.59
N MET A 219 -8.90 -1.48 9.29
CA MET A 219 -9.62 -0.31 8.78
C MET A 219 -11.09 -0.27 9.22
N THR A 220 -11.73 -1.43 9.35
CA THR A 220 -13.14 -1.54 9.80
C THR A 220 -13.29 -1.70 11.32
N GLY A 221 -12.19 -1.65 12.08
CA GLY A 221 -12.20 -1.85 13.53
C GLY A 221 -12.54 -3.28 13.97
N LYS A 222 -12.60 -4.26 13.03
CA LYS A 222 -12.92 -5.66 13.33
C LYS A 222 -11.69 -6.52 13.65
N LEU A 223 -10.48 -6.01 13.44
CA LEU A 223 -9.25 -6.68 13.86
C LEU A 223 -9.02 -6.50 15.37
N LYS A 224 -9.51 -7.46 16.17
CA LYS A 224 -9.47 -7.38 17.64
C LYS A 224 -8.08 -7.57 18.25
N SER A 225 -7.17 -8.26 17.57
CA SER A 225 -5.83 -8.55 18.07
C SER A 225 -4.87 -8.85 16.92
N GLU A 226 -3.64 -8.39 17.09
CA GLU A 226 -2.49 -8.61 16.22
C GLU A 226 -1.93 -10.04 16.32
N LYS A 227 -2.39 -10.88 17.26
CA LYS A 227 -1.81 -12.22 17.50
C LYS A 227 -1.77 -13.10 16.26
N VAL A 228 -2.85 -13.13 15.47
CA VAL A 228 -2.89 -13.93 14.23
C VAL A 228 -1.93 -13.35 13.21
N LEU A 229 -1.93 -12.02 13.02
CA LEU A 229 -0.97 -11.34 12.16
C LEU A 229 0.47 -11.69 12.57
N MET A 230 0.84 -11.47 13.82
CA MET A 230 2.19 -11.69 14.35
C MET A 230 2.63 -13.16 14.34
N LYS A 231 1.70 -14.12 14.43
CA LYS A 231 2.00 -15.56 14.30
C LYS A 231 2.64 -15.90 12.94
N PHE A 232 2.26 -15.19 11.88
CA PHE A 232 2.81 -15.37 10.54
C PHE A 232 4.01 -14.46 10.26
N SER A 233 4.43 -13.66 11.24
CA SER A 233 5.63 -12.84 11.13
C SER A 233 6.88 -13.70 11.28
N LYS A 234 7.83 -13.54 10.37
CA LYS A 234 9.18 -14.04 10.52
C LYS A 234 9.96 -13.04 11.37
N GLU A 235 10.42 -13.49 12.54
CA GLU A 235 11.21 -12.69 13.48
C GLU A 235 10.55 -11.37 13.94
N GLY A 236 9.23 -11.23 13.77
CA GLY A 236 8.52 -10.00 14.11
C GLY A 236 8.75 -8.83 13.15
N GLN A 237 9.36 -9.06 11.97
CA GLN A 237 9.76 -7.99 11.04
C GLN A 237 9.15 -8.13 9.64
N SER A 238 8.75 -9.32 9.20
CA SER A 238 8.33 -9.53 7.80
C SER A 238 7.32 -10.67 7.64
N TRP A 239 6.52 -10.63 6.58
CA TRP A 239 5.55 -11.67 6.20
C TRP A 239 5.97 -12.28 4.88
N GLU A 240 6.79 -13.33 4.97
CA GLU A 240 7.52 -13.89 3.82
C GLU A 240 7.01 -15.27 3.39
N GLU A 241 6.91 -15.44 2.07
CA GLU A 241 6.79 -16.73 1.39
C GLU A 241 8.05 -17.02 0.56
N ARG A 242 8.31 -18.31 0.29
CA ARG A 242 9.49 -18.72 -0.48
C ARG A 242 9.40 -18.23 -1.93
N ASN A 243 10.50 -17.72 -2.47
CA ASN A 243 10.63 -17.25 -3.86
C ASN A 243 9.60 -16.18 -4.27
N ALA A 244 9.13 -15.37 -3.32
CA ALA A 244 8.05 -14.42 -3.52
C ALA A 244 8.46 -12.98 -3.14
N HIS A 245 9.66 -12.55 -3.49
CA HIS A 245 10.27 -11.30 -2.98
C HIS A 245 9.35 -10.06 -3.07
N THR A 246 8.75 -9.78 -4.24
CA THR A 246 7.83 -8.64 -4.41
C THR A 246 6.54 -8.80 -3.60
N TYR A 247 6.01 -10.01 -3.48
CA TYR A 247 4.81 -10.28 -2.68
C TYR A 247 5.09 -10.22 -1.17
N ASN A 248 6.32 -10.53 -0.77
CA ASN A 248 6.76 -10.39 0.62
C ASN A 248 6.86 -8.90 1.00
N ILE A 249 7.32 -8.05 0.08
CA ILE A 249 7.31 -6.59 0.28
C ILE A 249 5.87 -6.10 0.41
N GLU A 250 4.99 -6.52 -0.50
CA GLU A 250 3.57 -6.16 -0.49
C GLU A 250 2.87 -6.61 0.81
N GLY A 251 3.00 -7.89 1.17
CA GLY A 251 2.43 -8.47 2.39
C GLY A 251 2.98 -7.80 3.65
N THR A 252 4.28 -7.55 3.71
CA THR A 252 4.90 -6.86 4.86
C THR A 252 4.43 -5.40 4.95
N SER A 253 4.19 -4.74 3.81
CA SER A 253 3.62 -3.38 3.77
C SER A 253 2.18 -3.36 4.30
N TYR A 254 1.34 -4.32 3.92
CA TYR A 254 0.01 -4.48 4.52
C TYR A 254 0.09 -4.74 6.02
N ALA A 255 1.02 -5.55 6.48
CA ALA A 255 1.21 -5.81 7.92
C ALA A 255 1.59 -4.53 8.68
N LEU A 256 2.49 -3.71 8.14
CA LEU A 256 2.86 -2.42 8.74
C LEU A 256 1.64 -1.48 8.81
N LEU A 257 0.88 -1.37 7.72
CA LEU A 257 -0.35 -0.56 7.68
C LEU A 257 -1.40 -1.05 8.70
N ALA A 258 -1.55 -2.38 8.84
CA ALA A 258 -2.44 -2.96 9.85
C ALA A 258 -2.01 -2.59 11.28
N LEU A 259 -0.72 -2.71 11.60
CA LEU A 259 -0.18 -2.39 12.92
C LEU A 259 -0.30 -0.88 13.25
N LEU A 260 -0.08 -0.03 12.25
CA LEU A 260 -0.29 1.42 12.38
C LEU A 260 -1.77 1.74 12.64
N GLN A 261 -2.69 1.13 11.89
CA GLN A 261 -4.13 1.30 12.06
C GLN A 261 -4.63 0.78 13.41
N MET A 262 -3.98 -0.24 13.98
CA MET A 262 -4.25 -0.76 15.32
C MET A 262 -3.58 0.04 16.45
N GLU A 263 -2.85 1.11 16.12
CA GLU A 263 -2.09 1.92 17.08
C GLU A 263 -1.12 1.08 17.93
N LYS A 264 -0.34 0.20 17.27
CA LYS A 264 0.68 -0.68 17.89
C LYS A 264 2.12 -0.22 17.60
N PRO A 265 2.53 0.99 18.02
CA PRO A 265 3.83 1.56 17.65
C PRO A 265 5.01 0.66 18.04
N GLU A 266 4.90 -0.08 19.14
CA GLU A 266 5.93 -1.00 19.64
C GLU A 266 6.28 -2.14 18.66
N LEU A 267 5.37 -2.50 17.76
CA LEU A 267 5.56 -3.56 16.77
C LEU A 267 5.98 -3.03 15.38
N THR A 268 5.82 -1.74 15.14
CA THR A 268 6.01 -1.15 13.78
C THR A 268 7.46 -0.92 13.42
N GLY A 269 8.33 -0.63 14.39
CA GLY A 269 9.75 -0.28 14.16
C GLY A 269 10.56 -1.35 13.41
N PRO A 270 10.55 -2.63 13.84
CA PRO A 270 11.23 -3.70 13.12
C PRO A 270 10.72 -3.89 11.68
N VAL A 271 9.41 -3.77 11.47
CA VAL A 271 8.77 -3.94 10.17
C VAL A 271 9.15 -2.81 9.21
N ALA A 272 9.06 -1.56 9.66
CA ALA A 272 9.48 -0.39 8.88
C ALA A 272 10.97 -0.45 8.53
N ARG A 273 11.82 -0.89 9.46
CA ARG A 273 13.24 -1.12 9.21
C ARG A 273 13.46 -2.17 8.12
N TRP A 274 12.79 -3.31 8.19
CA TRP A 274 12.92 -4.37 7.20
C TRP A 274 12.53 -3.89 5.80
N LEU A 275 11.41 -3.16 5.68
CA LEU A 275 10.95 -2.56 4.41
C LEU A 275 11.97 -1.56 3.86
N ALA A 276 12.49 -0.65 4.70
CA ALA A 276 13.50 0.32 4.31
C ALA A 276 14.79 -0.36 3.81
N GLN A 277 15.17 -1.49 4.40
CA GLN A 277 16.36 -2.27 4.03
C GLN A 277 16.21 -3.05 2.73
N GLN A 278 14.99 -3.25 2.22
CA GLN A 278 14.79 -3.89 0.92
C GLN A 278 15.37 -3.05 -0.22
N ASN A 279 15.61 -1.75 -0.01
CA ASN A 279 16.07 -0.82 -1.05
C ASN A 279 15.23 -0.95 -2.34
N TYR A 280 13.92 -1.17 -2.15
CA TYR A 280 12.98 -1.35 -3.23
C TYR A 280 12.41 0.02 -3.60
N PHE A 281 12.87 0.57 -4.72
CA PHE A 281 12.52 1.93 -5.14
C PHE A 281 11.39 1.95 -6.18
N GLY A 282 10.80 0.81 -6.53
CA GLY A 282 9.85 0.69 -7.64
C GLY A 282 10.53 0.80 -9.01
N GLY A 283 9.75 0.82 -10.09
CA GLY A 283 10.24 0.94 -11.47
C GLY A 283 10.96 -0.30 -12.01
N GLY A 284 10.36 -1.01 -12.96
CA GLY A 284 10.91 -2.23 -13.59
C GLY A 284 9.90 -3.39 -13.60
N TYR A 285 10.39 -4.64 -13.71
CA TYR A 285 9.59 -5.89 -13.65
C TYR A 285 8.97 -6.20 -12.26
N GLY A 286 8.88 -5.21 -11.36
CA GLY A 286 8.27 -5.35 -10.04
C GLY A 286 6.75 -5.18 -10.07
N SER A 287 6.04 -5.64 -9.03
CA SER A 287 4.58 -5.48 -8.95
C SER A 287 4.18 -4.04 -8.63
N THR A 288 3.22 -3.50 -9.39
CA THR A 288 2.62 -2.16 -9.16
C THR A 288 2.04 -2.03 -7.75
N GLN A 289 1.48 -3.12 -7.19
CA GLN A 289 0.99 -3.15 -5.80
C GLN A 289 2.11 -3.02 -4.79
N ALA A 290 3.19 -3.80 -4.94
CA ALA A 290 4.31 -3.75 -4.01
C ALA A 290 4.93 -2.35 -3.93
N THR A 291 5.09 -1.69 -5.09
CA THR A 291 5.55 -0.29 -5.16
C THR A 291 4.58 0.65 -4.46
N MET A 292 3.29 0.50 -4.73
CA MET A 292 2.28 1.34 -4.11
C MET A 292 2.30 1.25 -2.57
N LEU A 293 2.28 0.03 -2.05
CA LEU A 293 2.09 -0.19 -0.63
C LEU A 293 3.34 0.12 0.18
N VAL A 294 4.54 -0.15 -0.33
CA VAL A 294 5.75 0.14 0.44
C VAL A 294 5.87 1.64 0.71
N PHE A 295 5.58 2.48 -0.29
CA PHE A 295 5.60 3.93 -0.11
C PHE A 295 4.46 4.39 0.79
N GLN A 296 3.25 3.86 0.61
CA GLN A 296 2.11 4.18 1.49
C GLN A 296 2.42 3.82 2.96
N ALA A 297 2.95 2.63 3.22
CA ALA A 297 3.26 2.13 4.55
C ALA A 297 4.39 2.91 5.23
N LEU A 298 5.49 3.16 4.51
CA LEU A 298 6.62 3.93 5.03
C LEU A 298 6.26 5.41 5.27
N ALA A 299 5.44 6.00 4.41
CA ALA A 299 4.94 7.36 4.59
C ALA A 299 4.06 7.48 5.82
N GLN A 300 3.08 6.57 5.98
CA GLN A 300 2.22 6.57 7.16
C GLN A 300 3.01 6.31 8.44
N TYR A 301 4.02 5.42 8.40
CA TYR A 301 4.92 5.21 9.53
C TYR A 301 5.66 6.50 9.92
N GLN A 302 6.18 7.25 8.93
CA GLN A 302 6.88 8.52 9.17
C GLN A 302 5.97 9.61 9.73
N VAL A 303 4.69 9.64 9.33
CA VAL A 303 3.69 10.59 9.87
C VAL A 303 3.28 10.19 11.29
N ALA A 304 3.08 8.90 11.55
CA ALA A 304 2.64 8.40 12.84
C ALA A 304 3.74 8.38 13.92
N THR A 305 5.01 8.29 13.51
CA THR A 305 6.15 8.26 14.42
C THR A 305 6.73 9.66 14.56
N PRO A 306 6.81 10.22 15.79
CA PRO A 306 7.51 11.48 16.01
C PRO A 306 8.92 11.41 15.41
N ARG A 307 9.34 12.45 14.67
CA ARG A 307 10.73 12.53 14.21
C ARG A 307 11.61 12.46 15.45
N GLN A 308 12.30 11.35 15.63
CA GLN A 308 13.35 11.23 16.64
C GLN A 308 14.53 12.04 16.08
N MET A 309 14.44 13.37 16.25
CA MET A 309 15.39 14.33 15.68
C MET A 309 16.68 14.39 16.47
N ASP A 310 16.76 13.76 17.64
CA ASP A 310 17.95 13.76 18.50
C ASP A 310 18.39 12.32 18.79
N LEU A 311 19.23 11.74 17.92
CA LEU A 311 20.09 10.66 18.37
C LEU A 311 21.10 11.22 19.37
N ASN A 312 21.14 10.61 20.54
CA ASN A 312 22.14 10.86 21.55
C ASN A 312 22.35 9.56 22.33
N LEU A 313 23.14 8.66 21.76
CA LEU A 313 23.39 7.32 22.30
C LEU A 313 24.85 7.20 22.75
N ASP A 314 25.06 6.93 24.03
CA ASP A 314 26.37 6.50 24.55
C ASP A 314 26.42 4.96 24.61
N VAL A 315 27.12 4.34 23.67
CA VAL A 315 27.25 2.90 23.52
C VAL A 315 28.61 2.43 24.03
N SER A 316 28.66 1.57 25.04
CA SER A 316 29.91 0.98 25.53
C SER A 316 29.98 -0.52 25.21
N VAL A 317 31.03 -0.93 24.48
CA VAL A 317 31.29 -2.33 24.12
C VAL A 317 32.50 -2.85 24.89
N LEU A 318 32.28 -3.78 25.82
CA LEU A 318 33.34 -4.47 26.55
C LEU A 318 33.63 -5.82 25.88
N LEU A 319 34.84 -5.98 25.35
CA LEU A 319 35.30 -7.24 24.76
C LEU A 319 35.96 -8.12 25.83
N PRO A 320 35.77 -9.46 25.83
CA PRO A 320 36.28 -10.35 26.88
C PRO A 320 37.80 -10.31 27.13
N ARG A 321 38.58 -9.82 26.15
CA ARG A 321 40.05 -9.70 26.22
C ARG A 321 40.54 -8.26 26.43
N ARG A 322 39.65 -7.30 26.69
CA ARG A 322 40.02 -5.90 26.98
C ARG A 322 39.74 -5.54 28.43
N ALA A 323 40.65 -4.79 29.03
CA ALA A 323 40.52 -4.26 30.38
C ALA A 323 39.52 -3.09 30.49
N SER A 324 39.23 -2.40 29.39
CA SER A 324 38.30 -1.26 29.33
C SER A 324 37.31 -1.37 28.17
N ALA A 325 36.11 -0.84 28.39
CA ALA A 325 35.07 -0.75 27.37
C ALA A 325 35.47 0.25 26.28
N ILE A 326 35.02 -0.01 25.06
CA ILE A 326 35.11 0.93 23.94
C ILE A 326 33.80 1.71 23.92
N THR A 327 33.87 3.00 24.19
CA THR A 327 32.70 3.87 24.19
C THR A 327 32.57 4.60 22.86
N TYR A 328 31.37 4.62 22.31
CA TYR A 328 30.97 5.35 21.12
C TYR A 328 29.83 6.26 21.50
N ARG A 329 29.90 7.51 21.07
CA ARG A 329 28.80 8.45 21.16
C ARG A 329 28.22 8.63 19.77
N ILE A 330 26.94 8.30 19.62
CA ILE A 330 26.24 8.38 18.34
C ILE A 330 25.21 9.49 18.42
N GLU A 331 25.48 10.51 17.64
CA GLU A 331 24.66 11.70 17.43
C GLU A 331 24.13 11.66 15.99
N ASN A 332 23.27 12.60 15.59
CA ASN A 332 22.67 12.58 14.25
C ASN A 332 23.67 12.70 13.08
N ASN A 333 24.89 13.10 13.38
CA ASN A 333 25.89 13.64 12.47
C ASN A 333 27.11 12.71 12.30
N ASN A 334 27.15 11.55 12.96
CA ASN A 334 28.31 10.65 12.96
C ASN A 334 27.99 9.15 12.86
#